data_AF-A0A974SXP2-F1
#
_entry.id   AF-A0A974SXP2-F1
#
_cell.length_a   1.000
_cell.length_b   1.000
_cell.length_c   1.000
_cell.angle_alpha   90.00
_cell.angle_beta   90.00
_cell.angle_gamma   90.00
#
_symmetry.space_group_name_H-M   'P 1'
#
loop_
_entity.id
_entity.type
_entity.pdbx_description
1 polymer ?
#
loop_
_entity_poly.entity_id
_entity_poly.type
_entity_poly.pdbx_seq_one_letter_code
_entity_poly.pdbx_strand_id
1 'polypeptide(L)'
;MKRLAFLLALCATLTACSSTGTAGKSLIPDKAIQLTAKTSISLSNLATGLAVAAAIHLVYDPLAPNWEIEESRLNDDTYRFSLKMKRYHTGGAGESIQILKRRASQLQYEQGYASYQIMEYSEGIDSQTIGARRMAEGTIRLVQRQQADSFMLNERN
;
A
#
# COMPACT_ATOMS: atom_id res chain seq x y z
N MET A 1 26.57 9.09 8.00
CA MET A 1 27.49 8.09 8.60
C MET A 1 26.79 6.97 9.39
N LYS A 2 25.70 7.22 10.14
CA LYS A 2 24.95 6.16 10.87
C LYS A 2 24.26 5.10 9.98
N ARG A 3 23.79 5.46 8.78
CA ARG A 3 23.15 4.51 7.84
C ARG A 3 24.14 3.55 7.17
N LEU A 4 25.39 3.99 7.01
CA LEU A 4 26.47 3.19 6.43
C LEU A 4 26.98 2.14 7.43
N ALA A 5 27.01 2.49 8.72
CA ALA A 5 27.31 1.55 9.80
C ALA A 5 26.24 0.46 9.95
N PHE A 6 24.97 0.79 9.71
CA PHE A 6 23.86 -0.18 9.74
C PHE A 6 23.91 -1.18 8.57
N LEU A 7 24.30 -0.70 7.38
CA LEU A 7 24.49 -1.57 6.20
C LEU A 7 25.71 -2.50 6.36
N LEU A 8 26.80 -2.03 6.95
CA LEU A 8 27.99 -2.86 7.22
C LEU A 8 27.73 -3.90 8.32
N ALA A 9 26.92 -3.57 9.33
CA ALA A 9 26.50 -4.53 10.36
C ALA A 9 25.55 -5.61 9.81
N LEU A 10 24.71 -5.28 8.82
CA LEU A 10 23.79 -6.23 8.18
C LEU A 10 24.50 -7.16 7.16
N CYS A 11 25.58 -6.70 6.52
CA CYS A 11 26.40 -7.57 5.67
C CYS A 11 27.28 -8.54 6.48
N ALA A 12 27.68 -8.19 7.70
CA ALA A 12 28.50 -9.06 8.55
C ALA A 12 27.75 -10.30 9.09
N THR A 13 26.42 -10.30 9.07
CA THR A 13 25.60 -11.44 9.51
C THR A 13 25.28 -12.44 8.40
N LEU A 14 25.68 -12.17 7.15
CA LEU A 14 25.42 -13.03 5.98
C LEU A 14 26.63 -13.91 5.59
N THR A 15 27.79 -13.75 6.24
CA THR A 15 29.04 -14.48 5.91
C THR A 15 29.32 -15.73 6.76
N ALA A 16 28.37 -16.22 7.54
CA ALA A 16 28.54 -17.46 8.32
C ALA A 16 27.61 -18.58 7.83
N CYS A 17 27.83 -19.09 6.62
CA CYS A 17 27.35 -20.41 6.19
C CYS A 17 28.22 -20.99 5.07
N SER A 18 29.53 -21.09 5.32
CA SER A 18 30.43 -21.97 4.56
C SER A 18 31.04 -22.97 5.55
N SER A 19 30.28 -24.03 5.87
CA SER A 19 30.82 -25.20 6.56
C SER A 19 30.22 -26.47 5.97
N THR A 20 30.95 -27.05 5.03
CA THR A 20 30.92 -28.49 4.76
C THR A 20 31.30 -29.24 6.03
N GLY A 21 30.40 -30.07 6.55
CA GLY A 21 30.73 -31.10 7.54
C GLY A 21 29.66 -31.36 8.60
N THR A 22 29.09 -32.56 8.52
CA THR A 22 28.43 -33.32 9.61
C THR A 22 26.91 -33.19 9.73
N ALA A 23 26.23 -34.16 9.11
CA ALA A 23 25.05 -34.88 9.61
C ALA A 23 23.96 -34.08 10.35
N GLY A 24 22.95 -33.67 9.59
CA GLY A 24 21.54 -33.93 9.89
C GLY A 24 20.97 -33.42 11.21
N LYS A 25 20.64 -32.13 11.28
CA LYS A 25 19.48 -31.64 12.04
C LYS A 25 18.83 -30.48 11.29
N SER A 26 17.78 -30.79 10.54
CA SER A 26 16.82 -29.80 10.04
C SER A 26 16.25 -29.04 11.24
N LEU A 27 16.34 -27.70 11.26
CA LEU A 27 15.75 -26.85 12.31
C LEU A 27 14.22 -26.99 12.37
N ILE A 28 13.61 -27.56 11.34
CA ILE A 28 12.19 -27.90 11.30
C ILE A 28 12.11 -29.43 11.41
N PRO A 29 11.56 -29.99 12.51
CA PRO A 29 11.38 -31.42 12.62
C PRO A 29 10.47 -31.91 11.50
N ASP A 30 10.91 -32.92 10.77
CA ASP A 30 10.21 -33.50 9.62
C ASP A 30 9.06 -34.40 10.06
N LYS A 31 8.20 -33.88 10.94
CA LYS A 31 7.01 -34.58 11.40
C LYS A 31 5.96 -34.50 10.31
N ALA A 32 5.57 -35.66 9.81
CA ALA A 32 4.47 -35.77 8.87
C ALA A 32 3.15 -35.53 9.60
N ILE A 33 2.38 -34.53 9.17
CA ILE A 33 1.00 -34.35 9.62
C ILE A 33 0.12 -35.17 8.68
N GLN A 34 -0.65 -36.11 9.24
CA GLN A 34 -1.65 -36.85 8.49
C GLN A 34 -2.90 -35.98 8.34
N LEU A 35 -3.09 -35.42 7.14
CA LEU A 35 -4.28 -34.61 6.83
C LEU A 35 -5.48 -35.51 6.50
N THR A 36 -5.23 -36.77 6.09
CA THR A 36 -6.22 -37.84 5.92
C THR A 36 -5.53 -39.20 6.03
N ALA A 37 -6.28 -40.29 6.22
CA ALA A 37 -5.74 -41.66 6.41
C ALA A 37 -4.79 -42.18 5.32
N LYS A 38 -4.69 -41.50 4.17
CA LYS A 38 -3.80 -41.86 3.04
C LYS A 38 -2.87 -40.73 2.59
N THR A 39 -2.92 -39.55 3.20
CA THR A 39 -2.15 -38.39 2.75
C THR A 39 -1.42 -37.75 3.93
N SER A 40 -0.11 -37.95 3.96
CA SER A 40 0.78 -37.30 4.90
C SER A 40 1.59 -36.24 4.16
N ILE A 41 1.62 -35.03 4.70
CA ILE A 41 2.48 -33.95 4.20
C ILE A 41 3.51 -33.65 5.29
N SER A 42 4.78 -33.59 4.89
CA SER A 42 5.85 -33.24 5.81
C SER A 42 5.77 -31.77 6.22
N LEU A 43 6.05 -31.49 7.49
CA LEU A 43 6.07 -30.12 8.02
C LEU A 43 7.02 -29.21 7.24
N SER A 44 8.14 -29.78 6.77
CA SER A 44 9.16 -29.12 5.96
C SER A 44 8.59 -28.61 4.63
N ASN A 45 7.79 -29.42 3.94
CA ASN A 45 7.17 -29.04 2.66
C ASN A 45 6.08 -27.98 2.86
N LEU A 46 5.30 -28.08 3.93
CA LEU A 46 4.32 -27.04 4.27
C LEU A 46 4.99 -25.73 4.66
N ALA A 47 6.02 -25.78 5.51
CA ALA A 47 6.76 -24.59 5.91
C ALA A 47 7.43 -23.92 4.70
N THR A 48 8.02 -24.71 3.80
CA THR A 48 8.63 -24.20 2.57
C THR A 48 7.56 -23.61 1.63
N GLY A 49 6.43 -24.31 1.45
CA GLY A 49 5.32 -23.82 0.64
C GLY A 49 4.73 -22.51 1.18
N LEU A 50 4.54 -22.40 2.49
CA LEU A 50 4.09 -21.18 3.16
C LEU A 50 5.12 -20.06 3.05
N ALA A 51 6.41 -20.36 3.19
CA ALA A 51 7.48 -19.36 3.03
C ALA A 51 7.52 -18.81 1.59
N VAL A 52 7.39 -19.67 0.58
CA VAL A 52 7.33 -19.25 -0.83
C VAL A 52 6.05 -18.45 -1.10
N ALA A 53 4.90 -18.90 -0.60
CA ALA A 53 3.64 -18.17 -0.75
C ALA A 53 3.69 -16.80 -0.06
N ALA A 54 4.27 -16.71 1.14
CA ALA A 54 4.48 -15.45 1.84
C ALA A 54 5.46 -14.52 1.09
N ALA A 55 6.54 -15.07 0.53
CA ALA A 55 7.48 -14.30 -0.29
C ALA A 55 6.82 -13.76 -1.57
N ILE A 56 6.00 -14.58 -2.24
CA ILE A 56 5.20 -14.14 -3.38
C ILE A 56 4.21 -13.06 -2.93
N HIS A 57 3.52 -13.22 -1.80
CA HIS A 57 2.55 -12.23 -1.31
C HIS A 57 3.20 -10.90 -0.90
N LEU A 58 4.44 -10.93 -0.41
CA LEU A 58 5.20 -9.71 -0.11
C LEU A 58 5.60 -8.95 -1.37
N VAL A 59 5.86 -9.66 -2.48
CA VAL A 59 6.25 -9.07 -3.76
C VAL A 59 5.02 -8.73 -4.62
N TYR A 60 3.96 -9.51 -4.48
CA TYR A 60 2.76 -9.52 -5.31
C TYR A 60 1.54 -9.55 -4.38
N ASP A 61 1.22 -8.40 -3.79
CA ASP A 61 0.01 -8.26 -2.97
C ASP A 61 -1.22 -8.16 -3.89
N PRO A 62 -2.05 -9.22 -3.99
CA PRO A 62 -3.21 -9.23 -4.87
C PRO A 62 -4.34 -8.30 -4.38
N LEU A 63 -4.24 -7.79 -3.15
CA LEU A 63 -5.23 -6.92 -2.53
C LEU A 63 -4.85 -5.44 -2.60
N ALA A 64 -3.61 -5.12 -3.00
CA ALA A 64 -3.17 -3.74 -3.10
C ALA A 64 -3.84 -3.06 -4.30
N PRO A 65 -4.48 -1.88 -4.13
CA PRO A 65 -5.15 -1.15 -5.20
C PRO A 65 -4.30 -1.06 -6.48
N ASN A 66 -4.94 -1.17 -7.65
CA ASN A 66 -4.30 -1.09 -8.97
C ASN A 66 -3.63 0.27 -9.24
N TRP A 67 -3.88 1.25 -8.38
CA TRP A 67 -3.38 2.62 -8.47
C TRP A 67 -2.51 2.94 -7.26
N GLU A 68 -1.32 3.45 -7.54
CA GLU A 68 -0.43 4.07 -6.57
C GLU A 68 -0.85 5.53 -6.38
N ILE A 69 -1.06 5.95 -5.13
CA ILE A 69 -1.50 7.31 -4.79
C ILE A 69 -0.35 8.02 -4.10
N GLU A 70 0.15 9.09 -4.73
CA GLU A 70 1.09 10.03 -4.14
C GLU A 70 0.29 11.24 -3.63
N GLU A 71 0.28 11.44 -2.32
CA GLU A 71 -0.36 12.60 -1.67
C GLU A 71 0.68 13.70 -1.42
N SER A 72 0.37 14.92 -1.83
CA SER A 72 1.18 16.10 -1.59
C SER A 72 0.31 17.21 -0.97
N ARG A 73 0.69 17.69 0.21
CA ARG A 73 0.03 18.83 0.85
C ARG A 73 0.51 20.11 0.15
N LEU A 74 -0.42 20.88 -0.44
CA LEU A 74 -0.11 22.19 -1.05
C LEU A 74 -0.23 23.30 0.00
N ASN A 75 -1.37 23.33 0.71
CA ASN A 75 -1.66 24.27 1.80
C ASN A 75 -2.29 23.49 2.98
N ASP A 76 -2.62 24.18 4.07
CA ASP A 76 -3.22 23.55 5.26
C ASP A 76 -4.56 22.85 4.98
N ASP A 77 -5.33 23.35 4.02
CA ASP A 77 -6.64 22.83 3.61
C ASP A 77 -6.62 22.18 2.22
N THR A 78 -5.54 22.30 1.45
CA THR A 78 -5.51 21.93 0.03
C THR A 78 -4.46 20.86 -0.24
N TYR A 79 -4.89 19.77 -0.88
CA TYR A 79 -4.07 18.59 -1.15
C TYR A 79 -4.12 18.24 -2.62
N ARG A 80 -2.97 17.84 -3.18
CA ARG A 80 -2.86 17.33 -4.54
C ARG A 80 -2.48 15.86 -4.51
N PHE A 81 -3.24 15.07 -5.25
CA PHE A 81 -3.03 13.64 -5.45
C PHE A 81 -2.54 13.39 -6.87
N SER A 82 -1.47 12.61 -6.99
CA SER A 82 -1.04 12.01 -8.25
C SER A 82 -1.30 10.50 -8.17
N LEU A 83 -2.20 10.01 -9.00
CA LEU A 83 -2.54 8.59 -9.09
C LEU A 83 -1.86 8.01 -10.33
N LYS A 84 -1.05 6.97 -10.12
CA LYS A 84 -0.34 6.26 -11.20
C LYS A 84 -0.81 4.82 -11.23
N MET A 85 -1.22 4.35 -12.41
CA MET A 85 -1.65 2.97 -12.55
C MET A 85 -0.43 2.03 -12.47
N LYS A 86 -0.55 0.95 -11.68
CA LYS A 86 0.50 -0.08 -11.57
C LYS A 86 0.70 -0.77 -12.92
N ARG A 87 1.94 -1.09 -13.27
CA ARG A 87 2.28 -1.68 -14.59
C ARG A 87 1.61 -3.04 -14.85
N TYR A 88 1.42 -3.83 -13.81
CA TYR A 88 0.75 -5.12 -13.88
C TYR A 88 -0.59 -4.98 -13.16
N HIS A 89 -1.66 -4.88 -13.93
CA HIS A 89 -3.03 -4.77 -13.45
C HIS A 89 -3.96 -5.56 -14.36
N THR A 90 -5.12 -5.98 -13.85
CA THR A 90 -6.18 -6.57 -14.67
C THR A 90 -7.43 -5.69 -14.54
N GLY A 91 -7.68 -4.83 -15.52
CA GLY A 91 -8.81 -3.89 -15.49
C GLY A 91 -8.61 -2.67 -14.57
N GLY A 92 -9.70 -2.05 -14.11
CA GLY A 92 -9.67 -0.94 -13.13
C GLY A 92 -9.26 0.43 -13.68
N ALA A 93 -9.22 0.59 -15.00
CA ALA A 93 -8.75 1.81 -15.66
C ALA A 93 -9.61 3.07 -15.44
N GLY A 94 -10.90 2.90 -15.13
CA GLY A 94 -11.82 4.02 -14.85
C GLY A 94 -12.10 4.22 -13.35
N GLU A 95 -11.37 3.52 -12.48
CA GLU A 95 -11.58 3.60 -11.03
C GLU A 95 -10.83 4.76 -10.38
N SER A 96 -9.97 5.45 -11.13
CA SER A 96 -9.17 6.62 -10.73
C SER A 96 -9.98 7.64 -9.92
N ILE A 97 -11.13 8.08 -10.44
CA ILE A 97 -11.98 9.08 -9.78
C ILE A 97 -12.61 8.54 -8.49
N GLN A 98 -12.97 7.26 -8.46
CA GLN A 98 -13.57 6.63 -7.27
C GLN A 98 -12.52 6.46 -6.17
N ILE A 99 -11.29 6.11 -6.55
CA ILE A 99 -10.15 6.01 -5.64
C ILE A 99 -9.81 7.38 -5.08
N LEU A 100 -9.78 8.43 -5.91
CA LEU A 100 -9.59 9.81 -5.46
C LEU A 100 -10.66 10.20 -4.43
N LYS A 101 -11.95 9.99 -4.73
CA LYS A 101 -13.06 10.30 -3.82
C LYS A 101 -12.95 9.53 -2.50
N ARG A 102 -12.59 8.25 -2.56
CA ARG A 102 -12.39 7.42 -1.36
C ARG A 102 -11.27 7.98 -0.49
N ARG A 103 -10.14 8.34 -1.10
CA ARG A 103 -8.98 8.84 -0.36
C ARG A 103 -9.20 10.26 0.17
N ALA A 104 -9.87 11.12 -0.60
CA ALA A 104 -10.33 12.43 -0.15
C ALA A 104 -11.28 12.34 1.06
N SER A 105 -12.22 11.39 1.02
CA SER A 105 -13.12 11.14 2.15
C SER A 105 -12.37 10.65 3.38
N GLN A 106 -11.42 9.73 3.22
CA GLN A 106 -10.58 9.27 4.33
C GLN A 106 -9.77 10.43 4.94
N LEU A 107 -9.14 11.26 4.09
CA LEU A 107 -8.40 12.44 4.54
C LEU A 107 -9.31 13.44 5.27
N GLN A 108 -10.54 13.64 4.78
CA GLN A 108 -11.53 14.49 5.45
C GLN A 108 -11.80 14.01 6.89
N TYR A 109 -11.99 12.70 7.09
CA TYR A 109 -12.21 12.13 8.42
C TYR A 109 -10.96 12.19 9.29
N GLU A 110 -9.79 11.89 8.74
CA GLU A 110 -8.50 11.94 9.45
C GLU A 110 -8.16 13.35 9.93
N GLN A 111 -8.51 14.38 9.16
CA GLN A 111 -8.23 15.78 9.48
C GLN A 111 -9.38 16.49 10.22
N GLY A 112 -10.53 15.83 10.41
CA GLY A 112 -11.68 16.38 11.15
C GLY A 112 -12.47 17.48 10.42
N TYR A 113 -12.39 17.55 9.09
CA TYR A 113 -13.13 18.54 8.30
C TYR A 113 -14.59 18.09 8.02
N ALA A 114 -15.47 19.05 7.74
CA ALA A 114 -16.90 18.77 7.56
C ALA A 114 -17.24 18.22 6.17
N SER A 115 -16.51 18.68 5.15
CA SER A 115 -16.65 18.21 3.78
C SER A 115 -15.34 18.42 3.01
N TYR A 116 -15.27 17.89 1.79
CA TYR A 116 -14.21 18.18 0.84
C TYR A 116 -14.81 18.62 -0.49
N GLN A 117 -14.05 19.37 -1.27
CA GLN A 117 -14.37 19.79 -2.62
C GLN A 117 -13.23 19.36 -3.55
N ILE A 118 -13.59 18.80 -4.71
CA ILE A 118 -12.63 18.49 -5.77
C ILE A 118 -12.51 19.74 -6.63
N MET A 119 -11.33 20.38 -6.59
CA MET A 119 -11.05 21.62 -7.31
C MET A 119 -10.68 21.33 -8.76
N GLU A 120 -9.87 20.30 -8.96
CA GLU A 120 -9.37 19.91 -10.27
C GLU A 120 -9.31 18.39 -10.35
N TYR A 121 -9.64 17.86 -11.52
CA TYR A 121 -9.48 16.46 -11.84
C TYR A 121 -9.11 16.31 -13.31
N SER A 122 -8.03 15.58 -13.57
CA SER A 122 -7.55 15.29 -14.91
C SER A 122 -7.13 13.82 -15.01
N GLU A 123 -7.52 13.16 -16.10
CA GLU A 123 -7.03 11.83 -16.46
C GLU A 123 -6.16 11.93 -17.70
N GLY A 124 -5.07 11.19 -17.71
CA GLY A 124 -4.10 11.22 -18.78
C GLY A 124 -3.37 9.90 -18.97
N ILE A 125 -2.54 9.87 -19.99
CA ILE A 125 -1.65 8.76 -20.29
C ILE A 125 -0.23 9.33 -20.30
N ASP A 126 0.62 8.81 -19.43
CA ASP A 126 2.03 9.15 -19.32
C ASP A 126 2.82 8.20 -20.22
N SER A 127 3.41 8.74 -21.29
CA SER A 127 4.25 7.97 -22.19
C SER A 127 5.69 7.95 -21.68
N GLN A 128 6.05 6.90 -20.94
CA GLN A 128 7.41 6.71 -20.45
C GLN A 128 8.22 5.81 -21.38
N THR A 129 9.54 5.80 -21.22
CA THR A 129 10.49 4.99 -22.01
C THR A 129 10.16 3.49 -22.02
N ILE A 130 9.41 3.02 -21.03
CA ILE A 130 8.95 1.63 -20.91
C ILE A 130 7.42 1.60 -20.86
N GLY A 131 6.80 2.04 -21.97
CA GLY A 131 5.37 1.95 -22.20
C GLY A 131 4.54 3.12 -21.66
N ALA A 132 3.35 3.26 -22.21
CA ALA A 132 2.36 4.21 -21.76
C ALA A 132 1.62 3.70 -20.52
N ARG A 133 1.50 4.53 -19.48
CA ARG A 133 0.74 4.21 -18.26
C ARG A 133 -0.37 5.23 -18.06
N ARG A 134 -1.51 4.79 -17.53
CA ARG A 134 -2.55 5.75 -17.13
C ARG A 134 -2.13 6.50 -15.87
N MET A 135 -2.45 7.78 -15.84
CA MET A 135 -2.30 8.64 -14.68
C MET A 135 -3.58 9.45 -14.47
N ALA A 136 -3.85 9.81 -13.23
CA ALA A 136 -4.86 10.78 -12.91
C ALA A 136 -4.30 11.75 -11.88
N GLU A 137 -4.65 13.02 -12.00
CA GLU A 137 -4.30 14.04 -11.04
C GLU A 137 -5.57 14.67 -10.49
N GLY A 138 -5.57 14.93 -9.19
CA GLY A 138 -6.71 15.55 -8.53
C GLY A 138 -6.25 16.50 -7.44
N THR A 139 -6.79 17.70 -7.42
CA THR A 139 -6.59 18.65 -6.32
C THR A 139 -7.89 18.75 -5.54
N ILE A 140 -7.80 18.59 -4.22
CA ILE A 140 -8.95 18.76 -3.31
C ILE A 140 -8.69 19.88 -2.32
N ARG A 141 -9.78 20.47 -1.84
CA ARG A 141 -9.80 21.37 -0.69
C ARG A 141 -10.72 20.81 0.39
N LEU A 142 -10.24 20.78 1.63
CA LEU A 142 -11.03 20.44 2.80
C LEU A 142 -11.77 21.68 3.29
N VAL A 143 -13.06 21.54 3.61
CA VAL A 143 -13.93 22.65 4.02
C VAL A 143 -14.38 22.42 5.45
N GLN A 144 -14.12 23.40 6.30
CA GLN A 144 -14.58 23.38 7.69
C GLN A 144 -16.09 23.61 7.75
N ARG A 145 -16.75 23.10 8.78
CA ARG A 145 -18.16 23.40 9.01
C ARG A 145 -18.25 24.90 9.26
N GLN A 146 -18.81 25.67 8.33
CA GLN A 146 -19.34 26.97 8.69
C GLN A 146 -20.44 26.70 9.70
N GLN A 147 -20.15 26.95 10.98
CA GLN A 147 -21.13 26.91 12.03
C GLN A 147 -22.17 27.95 11.62
N ALA A 148 -23.39 27.51 11.33
CA ALA A 148 -24.43 28.38 10.84
C ALA A 148 -24.71 29.45 11.91
N ASP A 149 -24.21 30.66 11.68
CA ASP A 149 -24.46 31.88 12.48
C ASP A 149 -25.95 32.26 12.53
N SER A 150 -26.84 31.47 11.93
CA SER A 150 -28.29 31.62 11.99
C SER A 150 -28.85 31.57 13.42
N PHE A 151 -28.14 30.98 14.39
CA PHE A 151 -28.56 31.04 15.80
C PHE A 151 -28.34 32.41 16.45
N MET A 152 -27.43 33.24 15.93
CA MET A 152 -27.11 34.57 16.48
C MET A 152 -27.99 35.69 15.90
N LEU A 153 -28.77 35.42 14.84
CA LEU A 153 -29.67 36.38 14.22
C LEU A 153 -31.04 36.47 14.92
N ASN A 154 -31.41 35.46 15.72
CA ASN A 154 -32.72 35.40 16.35
C ASN A 154 -32.79 36.05 17.75
N GLU A 155 -31.66 36.55 18.27
CA GLU A 155 -31.60 37.25 19.58
C GLU A 155 -31.68 38.79 19.46
N ARG A 156 -31.94 39.33 18.25
CA ARG A 156 -31.97 40.77 17.98
C ARG A 156 -33.35 41.33 17.59
N ASN A 157 -34.44 40.62 17.87
CA ASN A 157 -35.81 41.12 17.63
C ASN A 157 -36.64 41.10 18.91
#